data_AF-A0A0Q5Z452-F1
#
_entry.id   AF-A0A0Q5Z452-F1
#
_cell.length_a   1.000
_cell.length_b   1.000
_cell.length_c   1.000
_cell.angle_alpha   90.00
_cell.angle_beta   90.00
_cell.angle_gamma   90.00
#
_symmetry.space_group_name_H-M   'P 1'
#
loop_
_entity.id
_entity.type
_entity.pdbx_description
1 polymer ?
#
loop_
_entity_poly.entity_id
_entity_poly.type
_entity_poly.pdbx_seq_one_letter_code
_entity_poly.pdbx_strand_id
1 'polypeptide(L)'
;MTDRERAEQVHDLLRQADRLRVPGHRHTVETFLGEIGDLRLGLRRLYRDLTGADLPREAVPRRSVAASFQPGSIPGTRATVAFRARPKALAARA
;
A
#
# COMPACT_ATOMS: atom_id res chain seq x y z
N MET A 1 26.80 7.63 -8.61
CA MET A 1 26.48 6.34 -7.97
C MET A 1 27.32 5.26 -8.63
N THR A 2 28.20 4.61 -7.89
CA THR A 2 29.05 3.51 -8.38
C THR A 2 28.30 2.19 -8.34
N ASP A 3 28.66 1.20 -9.16
CA ASP A 3 27.98 -0.11 -9.18
C ASP A 3 28.01 -0.82 -7.82
N ARG A 4 29.07 -0.59 -7.04
CA ARG A 4 29.21 -1.03 -5.65
C ARG A 4 28.10 -0.48 -4.76
N GLU A 5 27.87 0.84 -4.81
CA GLU A 5 26.81 1.51 -4.05
C GLU A 5 25.42 1.01 -4.45
N ARG A 6 25.21 0.72 -5.75
CA ARG A 6 23.95 0.15 -6.24
C ARG A 6 23.68 -1.22 -5.61
N ALA A 7 24.69 -2.09 -5.62
CA ALA A 7 24.58 -3.44 -5.07
C ALA A 7 24.28 -3.41 -3.56
N GLU A 8 24.93 -2.52 -2.82
CA GLU A 8 24.71 -2.33 -1.38
C GLU A 8 23.29 -1.84 -1.10
N GLN A 9 22.79 -0.84 -1.84
CA GLN A 9 21.40 -0.37 -1.72
C GLN A 9 20.38 -1.48 -2.02
N VAL A 10 20.58 -2.24 -3.10
CA VAL A 10 19.69 -3.35 -3.45
C VAL A 10 19.67 -4.40 -2.36
N HIS A 11 20.85 -4.78 -1.84
CA HIS A 11 20.98 -5.75 -0.76
C HIS A 11 20.25 -5.30 0.51
N ASP A 12 20.37 -4.03 0.89
CA ASP A 12 19.69 -3.48 2.06
C ASP A 12 18.16 -3.48 1.91
N LEU A 13 17.65 -3.17 0.71
CA LEU A 13 16.21 -3.21 0.42
C LEU A 13 15.67 -4.65 0.48
N LEU A 14 16.41 -5.62 -0.06
CA LEU A 14 16.05 -7.04 0.05
C LEU A 14 16.01 -7.51 1.51
N ARG A 15 17.02 -7.11 2.30
CA ARG A 15 17.07 -7.43 3.72
C ARG A 15 15.93 -6.79 4.51
N GLN A 16 15.51 -5.59 4.15
CA GLN A 16 14.32 -4.94 4.73
C GLN A 16 13.05 -5.68 4.33
N ALA A 17 12.92 -6.08 3.06
CA ALA A 17 11.77 -6.85 2.58
C ALA A 17 11.63 -8.21 3.29
N ASP A 18 12.75 -8.93 3.50
CA ASP A 18 12.74 -10.21 4.22
C ASP A 18 12.33 -10.08 5.69
N ARG A 19 12.53 -8.90 6.28
CA ARG A 19 12.12 -8.62 7.65
C ARG A 19 10.65 -8.25 7.78
N LEU A 20 9.97 -7.89 6.69
CA LEU A 20 8.55 -7.56 6.73
C LEU A 20 7.75 -8.79 7.15
N ARG A 21 7.23 -8.76 8.37
CA ARG A 21 6.35 -9.80 8.89
C ARG A 21 4.90 -9.38 8.78
N VAL A 22 4.05 -10.33 8.42
CA VAL A 22 2.60 -10.14 8.46
C VAL A 22 2.20 -9.73 9.88
N PRO A 23 1.34 -8.71 10.04
CA PRO A 23 0.86 -8.28 11.34
C PRO A 23 0.32 -9.43 12.19
N GLY A 24 0.60 -9.38 13.49
CA GLY A 24 0.20 -10.40 14.46
C GLY A 24 0.27 -9.87 15.89
N HIS A 25 0.28 -10.76 16.88
CA HIS A 25 0.21 -10.34 18.29
C HIS A 25 1.36 -9.42 18.75
N ARG A 26 2.54 -9.53 18.12
CA ARG A 26 3.73 -8.71 18.42
C ARG A 26 4.07 -7.66 17.36
N HIS A 27 3.41 -7.68 16.21
CA HIS A 27 3.71 -6.79 15.08
C HIS A 27 2.42 -6.10 14.67
N THR A 28 2.29 -4.81 14.99
CA THR A 28 1.05 -4.09 14.74
C THR A 28 0.91 -3.77 13.26
N VAL A 29 -0.33 -3.51 12.84
CA VAL A 29 -0.62 -3.03 11.48
C VAL A 29 0.09 -1.70 11.22
N GLU A 30 0.19 -0.82 12.22
CA GLU A 30 0.87 0.46 12.08
C GLU A 30 2.37 0.30 11.84
N THR A 31 3.05 -0.58 12.59
CA THR A 31 4.47 -0.88 12.39
C THR A 31 4.71 -1.46 11.00
N PHE A 32 3.86 -2.41 10.57
CA PHE A 32 3.95 -2.98 9.23
C PHE A 32 3.75 -1.93 8.12
N LEU A 33 2.78 -1.02 8.28
CA LEU A 33 2.52 0.06 7.33
C LEU A 33 3.65 1.09 7.28
N GLY A 34 4.34 1.33 8.40
CA GLY A 34 5.56 2.13 8.43
C GLY A 34 6.69 1.47 7.64
N GLU A 35 7.03 0.22 8.00
CA GLU A 35 8.13 -0.54 7.39
C GLU A 35 7.93 -0.73 5.87
N ILE A 36 6.70 -1.02 5.42
CA ILE A 36 6.41 -1.14 3.99
C ILE A 36 6.45 0.22 3.27
N GLY A 37 6.14 1.31 3.98
CA GLY A 37 6.25 2.68 3.47
C GLY A 37 7.69 3.06 3.19
N ASP A 38 8.58 2.76 4.15
CA ASP A 38 10.02 3.00 4.03
C ASP A 38 10.63 2.18 2.89
N LEU A 39 10.26 0.89 2.78
CA LEU A 39 10.70 0.04 1.67
C LEU A 39 10.28 0.60 0.30
N ARG A 40 9.02 1.04 0.17
CA ARG A 40 8.51 1.66 -1.07
C ARG A 40 9.23 2.95 -1.41
N LEU A 41 9.55 3.78 -0.41
CA LEU A 41 10.29 5.02 -0.59
C LEU A 41 11.71 4.71 -1.10
N GLY A 42 12.39 3.75 -0.49
CA GLY A 42 13.72 3.30 -0.89
C GLY A 42 13.76 2.78 -2.33
N LEU A 43 12.80 1.92 -2.69
CA LEU A 43 12.67 1.41 -4.06
C LEU A 43 12.43 2.51 -5.10
N ARG A 44 11.62 3.53 -4.77
CA ARG A 44 11.39 4.67 -5.67
C ARG A 44 12.64 5.52 -5.86
N ARG A 45 13.41 5.74 -4.80
CA ARG A 45 14.69 6.45 -4.87
C ARG A 45 15.68 5.68 -5.74
N LEU A 46 15.85 4.39 -5.49
CA LEU A 46 16.71 3.53 -6.31
C LEU A 46 16.30 3.55 -7.79
N TYR A 47 15.00 3.45 -8.08
CA TYR A 47 14.50 3.53 -9.46
C TYR A 47 14.86 4.87 -10.12
N ARG A 48 14.69 5.98 -9.40
CA ARG A 48 15.06 7.31 -9.89
C ARG A 48 16.55 7.43 -10.11
N ASP A 49 17.37 6.92 -9.20
CA ASP A 49 18.82 6.98 -9.29
C ASP A 49 19.37 6.13 -10.46
N LEU A 50 18.65 5.06 -10.85
CA LEU A 50 19.01 4.21 -11.98
C LEU A 50 18.52 4.74 -13.33
N THR A 51 17.30 5.28 -13.38
CA THR A 51 16.62 5.61 -14.64
C THR A 51 16.55 7.11 -14.93
N GLY A 52 16.84 7.96 -13.94
CA GLY A 52 16.64 9.40 -14.00
C GLY A 52 15.18 9.83 -14.00
N ALA A 53 14.23 8.89 -13.91
CA ALA A 53 12.80 9.14 -14.01
C ALA A 53 12.06 8.77 -12.72
N ASP A 54 10.95 9.43 -12.46
CA ASP A 54 10.04 9.02 -11.40
C ASP A 54 9.19 7.82 -11.85
N LEU A 55 8.97 6.88 -10.93
CA LEU A 55 8.09 5.74 -11.17
C LEU A 55 6.66 6.25 -11.44
N PRO A 56 5.98 5.81 -12.52
CA PRO A 56 4.61 6.21 -12.78
C PRO A 56 3.73 5.83 -11.58
N ARG A 57 2.94 6.78 -11.09
CA ARG A 57 1.95 6.49 -10.05
C ARG A 57 0.88 5.60 -10.65
N GLU A 58 0.78 4.36 -10.19
CA GLU A 58 -0.39 3.53 -10.48
C GLU A 58 -1.65 4.30 -10.07
N ALA A 59 -2.58 4.42 -11.02
CA ALA A 59 -3.88 4.99 -10.73
C ALA A 59 -4.54 4.10 -9.67
N VAL A 60 -5.01 4.72 -8.57
CA VAL A 60 -5.79 4.01 -7.56
C VAL A 60 -6.92 3.28 -8.30
N PRO A 61 -7.07 1.96 -8.13
CA PRO A 61 -8.12 1.22 -8.82
C PRO A 61 -9.46 1.93 -8.58
N ARG A 62 -10.10 2.35 -9.68
CA ARG A 62 -11.35 3.13 -9.64
C ARG A 62 -12.52 2.34 -9.04
N ARG A 63 -12.38 1.02 -8.87
CA ARG A 63 -13.30 0.23 -8.06
C ARG A 63 -13.11 0.62 -6.61
N SER A 64 -14.01 1.47 -6.13
CA SER A 64 -14.21 1.63 -4.70
C SER A 64 -14.38 0.25 -4.08
N VAL A 65 -13.60 -0.04 -3.04
CA VAL A 65 -13.79 -1.19 -2.16
C VAL A 65 -15.25 -1.26 -1.65
N ALA A 66 -15.97 -0.14 -1.67
CA ALA A 66 -17.41 -0.03 -1.44
C ALA A 66 -18.28 -0.99 -2.28
N ALA A 67 -17.90 -1.29 -3.53
CA ALA A 67 -18.64 -2.25 -4.36
C ALA A 67 -18.30 -3.72 -4.06
N SER A 68 -17.22 -3.97 -3.29
CA SER A 68 -16.77 -5.31 -2.92
C SER A 68 -17.50 -5.88 -1.72
N PHE A 69 -18.21 -5.03 -0.96
CA PHE A 69 -19.07 -5.44 0.15
C PHE A 69 -20.52 -5.25 -0.26
N GLN A 70 -21.17 -6.31 -0.75
CA GLN A 70 -22.60 -6.24 -0.95
C GLN A 70 -23.28 -6.13 0.42
N PRO A 71 -24.15 -5.12 0.63
CA PRO A 71 -24.93 -5.05 1.86
C PRO A 71 -25.83 -6.28 1.93
N GLY A 72 -25.77 -7.01 3.04
CA GLY A 72 -26.49 -8.29 3.18
C GLY A 72 -26.17 -9.02 4.47
N SER A 73 -26.94 -10.08 4.71
CA SER A 73 -26.68 -11.05 5.79
C SER A 73 -25.46 -11.90 5.42
N ILE A 74 -24.53 -12.04 6.35
CA ILE A 74 -23.39 -12.95 6.17
C ILE A 74 -23.91 -14.38 6.44
N PRO A 75 -23.81 -15.31 5.45
CA PRO A 75 -24.30 -16.68 5.61
C PRO A 75 -23.75 -17.33 6.89
N GLY A 76 -24.63 -17.95 7.67
CA GLY A 76 -24.27 -18.61 8.92
C GLY A 76 -24.12 -17.69 10.14
N THR A 77 -24.46 -16.39 10.02
CA THR A 77 -24.43 -15.46 11.15
C THR A 77 -25.71 -14.63 11.25
N ARG A 78 -26.00 -14.07 12.44
CA ARG A 78 -27.04 -13.04 12.62
C ARG A 78 -26.55 -11.63 12.24
N ALA A 79 -25.33 -11.49 11.73
CA ALA A 79 -24.72 -10.21 11.41
C ALA A 79 -25.10 -9.75 10.00
N THR A 80 -25.36 -8.46 9.86
CA THR A 80 -25.65 -7.79 8.58
C THR A 80 -24.61 -6.73 8.31
N VAL A 81 -24.04 -6.72 7.11
CA VAL A 81 -23.10 -5.69 6.68
C VAL A 81 -23.88 -4.41 6.33
N ALA A 82 -23.84 -3.42 7.22
CA ALA A 82 -24.40 -2.09 6.98
C ALA A 82 -23.32 -1.17 6.41
N PHE A 83 -23.00 -1.29 5.12
CA PHE A 83 -22.03 -0.40 4.49
C PHE A 83 -22.68 0.96 4.14
N ARG A 84 -22.43 1.99 4.96
CA ARG A 84 -22.81 3.38 4.64
C ARG A 84 -21.71 4.01 3.79
N ALA A 85 -21.88 4.00 2.47
CA ALA A 85 -21.05 4.81 1.58
C ALA A 85 -21.23 6.30 1.95
N ARG A 86 -20.15 7.00 2.33
CA ARG A 86 -20.20 8.47 2.41
C ARG A 86 -20.45 9.01 1.00
N PRO A 87 -21.45 9.88 0.78
CA PRO A 87 -21.61 10.54 -0.51
C PRO A 87 -20.36 11.39 -0.76
N LYS A 88 -19.65 11.10 -1.86
CA LYS A 88 -18.67 12.05 -2.40
C LYS A 88 -19.47 13.27 -2.85
N ALA A 89 -19.40 14.36 -2.09
CA ALA A 89 -19.85 15.66 -2.58
C ALA A 89 -19.03 15.97 -3.84
N LEU A 90 -19.68 15.81 -4.99
CA LEU A 90 -19.26 16.38 -6.25
C LEU A 90 -19.44 17.90 -6.09
N ALA A 91 -18.47 18.56 -5.45
CA ALA A 91 -18.29 19.99 -5.60
C ALA A 91 -17.69 20.24 -7.00
N ALA A 92 -18.50 19.93 -8.01
CA ALA A 92 -18.33 20.44 -9.36
C ALA A 92 -19.00 21.81 -9.40
N ARG A 93 -18.16 22.83 -9.60
CA ARG A 93 -18.44 24.11 -10.27
C ARG A 93 -19.92 24.39 -10.65
N ALA A 94 -20.45 25.46 -10.07
CA ALA A 94 -21.22 26.49 -10.77
C ALA A 94 -20.79 27.84 -10.18
#